data_AF-W1W5L5-F1
#
_entry.id   AF-W1W5L5-F1
#
_cell.length_a   1.000
_cell.length_b   1.000
_cell.length_c   1.000
_cell.angle_alpha   90.00
_cell.angle_beta   90.00
_cell.angle_gamma   90.00
#
_symmetry.space_group_name_H-M   'P 1'
#
loop_
_entity.id
_entity.type
_entity.pdbx_description
1 polymer ?
#
loop_
_entity_poly.entity_id
_entity_poly.type
_entity_poly.pdbx_seq_one_letter_code
_entity_poly.pdbx_strand_id
1 'polypeptide(L)'
;MQHDSRNISMLMDFYEMTMAHGYFTQHENTDRVAFDVFFRRNPDKGGFAIFGGLEQIVEYILNLHFDESDIDFLRNQGIFSEEFLNYLKDFSFTGDVYAFPEGS
;
A
#
# COMPACT_ATOMS: atom_id res chain seq x y z
N MET A 1 15.40 1.01 -17.00
CA MET A 1 15.47 -0.39 -17.47
C MET A 1 15.34 -1.33 -16.27
N GLN A 2 14.11 -1.61 -15.85
CA GLN A 2 13.67 -2.85 -15.21
C GLN A 2 12.13 -2.85 -15.18
N HIS A 3 11.51 -2.74 -16.36
CA HIS A 3 10.05 -2.66 -16.48
C HIS A 3 9.53 -4.09 -16.69
N ASP A 4 9.61 -4.88 -15.62
CA ASP A 4 8.86 -6.13 -15.55
C ASP A 4 7.57 -5.80 -14.81
N SER A 5 6.43 -5.97 -15.47
CA SER A 5 5.08 -5.68 -14.98
C SER A 5 4.67 -6.68 -13.91
N ARG A 6 5.46 -6.74 -12.82
CA ARG A 6 5.21 -7.60 -11.67
C ARG A 6 4.21 -6.88 -10.78
N ASN A 7 3.05 -7.50 -10.59
CA ASN A 7 2.12 -7.08 -9.57
C ASN A 7 2.77 -7.30 -8.19
N ILE A 8 3.09 -6.22 -7.49
CA ILE A 8 3.70 -6.24 -6.15
C ILE A 8 2.68 -5.82 -5.07
N SER A 9 1.39 -5.80 -5.39
CA SER A 9 0.33 -5.42 -4.45
C SER A 9 0.28 -6.30 -3.20
N MET A 10 0.65 -7.57 -3.34
CA MET A 10 0.76 -8.52 -2.22
C MET A 10 2.11 -8.46 -1.49
N LEU A 11 3.05 -7.59 -1.89
CA LEU A 11 4.32 -7.40 -1.18
C LEU A 11 4.13 -6.44 0.00
N MET A 12 3.44 -6.94 1.02
CA MET A 12 3.17 -6.23 2.26
C MET A 12 3.11 -7.20 3.43
N ASP A 13 3.17 -6.67 4.65
CA ASP A 13 2.95 -7.48 5.83
C ASP A 13 1.49 -7.94 5.89
N PHE A 14 1.26 -9.25 6.11
CA PHE A 14 -0.08 -9.84 6.12
C PHE A 14 -1.04 -9.17 7.12
N TYR A 15 -0.47 -8.58 8.17
CA TYR A 15 -1.20 -7.80 9.16
C TYR A 15 -2.02 -6.65 8.53
N GLU A 16 -1.52 -6.00 7.48
CA GLU A 16 -2.22 -4.91 6.79
C GLU A 16 -3.56 -5.37 6.22
N MET A 17 -3.63 -6.59 5.67
CA MET A 17 -4.88 -7.17 5.18
C MET A 17 -5.85 -7.49 6.31
N THR A 18 -5.35 -8.01 7.43
CA THR A 18 -6.20 -8.30 8.61
C THR A 18 -6.74 -7.03 9.25
N MET A 19 -5.95 -5.94 9.28
CA MET A 19 -6.43 -4.63 9.72
C MET A 19 -7.47 -4.06 8.77
N ALA A 20 -7.19 -4.09 7.47
CA ALA A 20 -8.11 -3.59 6.45
C ALA A 20 -9.47 -4.30 6.54
N HIS A 21 -9.48 -5.61 6.74
CA HIS A 21 -10.71 -6.37 6.98
C HIS A 21 -11.42 -5.96 8.28
N GLY A 22 -10.66 -5.73 9.36
CA GLY A 22 -11.17 -5.18 10.61
C GLY A 22 -11.87 -3.84 10.42
N TYR A 23 -11.25 -2.90 9.71
CA TYR A 23 -11.85 -1.59 9.39
C TYR A 23 -13.06 -1.71 8.48
N PHE A 24 -13.01 -2.58 7.47
CA PHE A 24 -14.11 -2.82 6.54
C PHE A 24 -15.37 -3.34 7.26
N THR A 25 -15.20 -4.26 8.21
CA THR A 25 -16.32 -4.90 8.93
C THR A 25 -16.91 -4.04 10.03
N GLN A 26 -16.11 -3.16 10.66
CA GLN A 26 -16.59 -2.35 11.78
C GLN A 26 -17.48 -1.18 11.35
N HIS A 27 -17.59 -0.89 10.05
CA HIS A 27 -18.36 0.25 9.51
C HIS A 27 -18.13 1.57 10.28
N GLU A 28 -16.95 1.73 10.89
CA GLU A 28 -16.63 2.95 11.61
C GLU A 28 -16.43 4.06 10.57
N ASN A 29 -17.19 5.15 10.70
CA ASN A 29 -17.15 6.36 9.87
C ASN A 29 -15.81 7.10 10.05
N THR A 30 -14.71 6.47 9.65
CA THR A 30 -13.42 7.14 9.53
C THR A 30 -13.34 7.70 8.12
N ASP A 31 -13.90 8.90 7.94
CA ASP A 31 -13.99 9.52 6.62
C ASP A 31 -12.62 9.93 6.07
N ARG A 32 -11.63 10.15 6.95
CA ARG A 32 -10.28 10.63 6.59
C ARG A 32 -9.21 10.13 7.56
N VAL A 33 -8.10 9.68 7.01
CA VAL A 33 -6.87 9.30 7.73
C VAL A 33 -5.67 9.99 7.09
N ALA A 34 -4.63 10.25 7.88
CA ALA A 34 -3.38 10.85 7.41
C ALA A 34 -2.19 10.09 8.02
N PHE A 35 -1.16 9.85 7.20
CA PHE A 35 0.06 9.16 7.58
C PHE A 35 1.27 9.96 7.09
N ASP A 36 2.29 10.08 7.95
CA ASP A 36 3.56 10.74 7.63
C ASP A 36 4.70 9.73 7.65
N VAL A 37 5.53 9.74 6.60
CA VAL A 37 6.73 8.91 6.49
C VAL A 37 7.96 9.77 6.75
N PHE A 38 8.74 9.42 7.78
CA PHE A 38 9.98 10.09 8.12
C PHE A 38 10.97 9.14 8.77
N PHE A 39 12.26 9.48 8.71
CA PHE A 39 13.31 8.76 9.42
C PHE A 39 13.80 9.58 10.62
N ARG A 40 14.30 8.90 11.66
CA ARG A 40 14.65 9.55 12.94
C ARG A 40 16.12 9.93 13.06
N ARG A 41 16.98 9.40 12.20
CA ARG A 41 18.44 9.60 12.24
C ARG A 41 18.99 9.60 10.82
N ASN A 42 19.89 10.52 10.54
CA ASN A 42 20.59 10.53 9.25
C ASN A 42 21.36 9.22 9.06
N PRO A 43 21.29 8.61 7.87
CA PRO A 43 22.09 7.44 7.54
C PRO A 43 23.59 7.79 7.63
N ASP A 44 24.41 6.79 7.91
CA ASP A 44 25.88 6.89 7.91
C ASP A 44 26.49 8.01 8.78
N LYS A 45 25.72 8.53 9.74
CA LYS A 45 26.08 9.72 10.55
C LYS A 45 26.33 10.97 9.70
N GLY A 46 25.71 11.04 8.52
CA GLY A 46 25.78 12.18 7.61
C GLY A 46 25.10 13.44 8.14
N GLY A 47 25.41 14.59 7.52
CA GLY A 47 24.80 15.87 7.87
C GLY A 47 23.39 16.06 7.29
N PHE A 48 23.07 15.37 6.20
CA PHE A 48 21.77 15.38 5.52
C PHE A 48 21.56 14.07 4.77
N ALA A 49 20.34 13.84 4.29
CA ALA A 49 19.99 12.75 3.39
C ALA A 49 19.43 13.35 2.11
N ILE A 50 19.58 12.64 0.99
CA ILE A 50 18.97 13.01 -0.29
C ILE A 50 17.74 12.15 -0.49
N PHE A 51 16.60 12.76 -0.85
CA PHE A 51 15.37 12.03 -1.13
C PHE A 51 15.39 11.42 -2.54
N GLY A 52 15.02 10.15 -2.65
CA GLY A 52 14.87 9.44 -3.92
C GLY A 52 13.95 8.24 -3.76
N GLY A 53 13.33 7.80 -4.84
CA GLY A 53 12.37 6.69 -4.82
C GLY A 53 10.89 7.08 -5.05
N LEU A 54 10.61 8.34 -5.39
CA LEU A 54 9.26 8.83 -5.59
C LEU A 54 8.62 8.26 -6.85
N GLU A 55 9.38 8.14 -7.95
CA GLU A 55 8.90 7.55 -9.21
C GLU A 55 8.35 6.14 -8.98
N GLN A 56 9.10 5.30 -8.26
CA GLN A 56 8.71 3.91 -7.97
C GLN A 56 7.47 3.84 -7.08
N ILE A 57 7.34 4.76 -6.11
CA ILE A 57 6.14 4.83 -5.26
C ILE A 57 4.91 5.22 -6.08
N VAL A 58 5.04 6.22 -6.96
CA VAL A 58 3.95 6.67 -7.84
C VAL A 58 3.54 5.56 -8.79
N GLU A 59 4.50 4.89 -9.44
CA GLU A 59 4.22 3.74 -10.30
C GLU A 59 3.51 2.61 -9.54
N TYR A 60 3.95 2.29 -8.32
CA TYR A 60 3.31 1.27 -7.49
C TYR A 60 1.85 1.62 -7.19
N ILE A 61 1.59 2.83 -6.67
CA ILE A 61 0.24 3.25 -6.26
C ILE A 61 -0.73 3.26 -7.45
N LEU A 62 -0.28 3.72 -8.62
CA LEU A 62 -1.10 3.77 -9.83
C LEU A 62 -1.42 2.39 -10.41
N ASN A 63 -0.59 1.39 -10.11
CA ASN A 63 -0.78 0.01 -10.57
C ASN A 63 -1.18 -0.94 -9.44
N LEU A 64 -1.59 -0.44 -8.28
CA LEU A 64 -2.02 -1.25 -7.13
C LEU A 64 -3.37 -1.92 -7.45
N HIS A 65 -3.36 -3.24 -7.60
CA HIS A 65 -4.55 -4.06 -7.89
C HIS A 65 -4.35 -5.49 -7.39
N PHE A 66 -5.46 -6.17 -7.08
CA PHE A 66 -5.44 -7.56 -6.63
C PHE A 66 -5.90 -8.48 -7.77
N ASP A 67 -5.03 -9.40 -8.17
CA ASP A 67 -5.36 -10.38 -9.21
C ASP A 67 -6.24 -11.50 -8.65
N GLU A 68 -6.90 -12.25 -9.54
CA GLU A 68 -7.74 -13.40 -9.12
C GLU A 68 -6.97 -14.39 -8.24
N SER A 69 -5.68 -14.61 -8.51
CA SER A 69 -4.81 -15.48 -7.70
C SER A 69 -4.58 -14.93 -6.29
N ASP A 70 -4.51 -13.61 -6.13
CA ASP A 70 -4.35 -12.96 -4.83
C ASP A 70 -5.61 -13.11 -4.00
N ILE A 71 -6.77 -12.90 -4.64
CA ILE A 71 -8.08 -13.08 -4.02
C ILE A 71 -8.29 -14.54 -3.59
N ASP A 72 -7.92 -15.50 -4.45
CA ASP A 72 -7.99 -16.93 -4.12
C ASP A 72 -7.05 -17.29 -2.96
N PHE A 73 -5.84 -16.74 -2.94
CA PHE A 73 -4.91 -16.91 -1.84
C PHE A 73 -5.50 -16.39 -0.51
N LEU A 74 -6.08 -15.19 -0.51
CA LEU A 74 -6.72 -14.60 0.66
C LEU A 74 -7.94 -15.41 1.09
N ARG A 75 -8.79 -15.85 0.16
CA ARG A 75 -9.94 -16.72 0.45
C ARG A 75 -9.51 -18.00 1.16
N ASN A 76 -8.44 -18.61 0.70
CA ASN A 76 -7.91 -19.85 1.28
C ASN A 76 -7.37 -19.69 2.71
N GLN A 77 -7.14 -18.46 3.18
CA GLN A 77 -6.80 -18.23 4.59
C GLN A 77 -7.99 -18.46 5.53
N GLY A 78 -9.23 -18.39 5.02
CA GLY A 78 -10.44 -18.68 5.80
C GLY A 78 -10.79 -17.65 6.88
N ILE A 79 -10.14 -16.48 6.88
CA ILE A 79 -10.35 -15.42 7.87
C ILE A 79 -10.96 -14.14 7.28
N PHE A 80 -11.04 -14.03 5.96
CA PHE A 80 -11.60 -12.86 5.26
C PHE A 80 -13.03 -13.14 4.77
N SER A 81 -13.90 -12.14 4.82
CA SER A 81 -15.28 -12.26 4.33
C SER A 81 -15.36 -12.06 2.82
N GLU A 82 -16.32 -12.69 2.15
CA GLU A 82 -16.46 -12.57 0.68
C GLU A 82 -16.78 -11.14 0.24
N GLU A 83 -17.47 -10.35 1.08
CA GLU A 83 -17.72 -8.94 0.81
C GLU A 83 -16.42 -8.13 0.74
N PHE A 84 -15.47 -8.42 1.64
CA PHE A 84 -14.17 -7.78 1.65
C PHE A 84 -13.32 -8.23 0.46
N LEU A 85 -13.33 -9.53 0.13
CA LEU A 85 -12.63 -10.05 -1.05
C LEU A 85 -13.17 -9.46 -2.35
N ASN A 86 -14.49 -9.23 -2.45
CA ASN A 86 -15.08 -8.55 -3.59
C ASN A 86 -14.72 -7.07 -3.63
N TYR A 87 -14.64 -6.38 -2.48
CA TYR A 87 -14.14 -5.02 -2.40
C TYR A 87 -12.71 -4.89 -2.94
N LEU A 88 -11.83 -5.84 -2.62
CA LEU A 88 -10.43 -5.81 -3.08
C LEU A 88 -10.28 -5.94 -4.61
N LYS A 89 -11.19 -6.66 -5.28
CA LYS A 89 -11.15 -6.82 -6.75
C LYS A 89 -11.31 -5.49 -7.49
N ASP A 90 -12.14 -4.61 -6.95
CA ASP A 90 -12.44 -3.30 -7.54
C ASP A 90 -11.67 -2.16 -6.84
N PHE A 91 -10.73 -2.51 -5.96
CA PHE A 91 -9.97 -1.53 -5.20
C PHE A 91 -9.09 -0.69 -6.12
N SER A 92 -9.13 0.62 -5.91
CA SER A 92 -8.17 1.57 -6.48
C SER A 92 -7.84 2.63 -5.43
N PHE A 93 -6.58 3.07 -5.42
CA PHE A 93 -6.16 4.11 -4.50
C PHE A 93 -6.75 5.47 -4.89
N THR A 94 -7.42 6.13 -3.94
CA THR A 94 -8.11 7.42 -4.15
C THR A 94 -7.58 8.54 -3.27
N GLY A 95 -6.52 8.31 -2.51
CA GLY A 95 -5.94 9.28 -1.59
C GLY A 95 -5.03 10.31 -2.26
N ASP A 96 -4.65 11.31 -1.49
CA ASP A 96 -3.65 12.31 -1.89
C ASP A 96 -2.26 11.92 -1.36
N VAL A 97 -1.23 12.09 -2.18
CA VAL A 97 0.18 11.87 -1.79
C VAL A 97 0.95 13.17 -1.95
N TYR A 98 1.59 13.61 -0.86
CA TYR A 98 2.46 14.78 -0.82
C TYR A 98 3.90 14.31 -0.59
N ALA A 99 4.84 14.79 -1.41
CA ALA A 99 6.24 14.40 -1.31
C ALA A 99 7.18 15.55 -1.68
N PHE A 100 8.43 15.45 -1.22
CA PHE A 100 9.52 16.31 -1.68
C PHE A 100 9.92 15.93 -3.12
N PRO A 101 10.45 16.86 -3.92
CA PRO A 101 11.06 16.52 -5.20
C PRO A 101 12.25 15.56 -5.00
N GLU A 102 12.44 14.60 -5.90
CA GLU A 102 13.64 13.77 -5.88
C GLU A 102 14.91 14.61 -6.07
N GLY A 103 15.98 14.22 -5.38
CA GLY A 103 17.25 14.93 -5.36
C GLY A 103 17.31 16.11 -4.37
N SER A 104 16.27 16.31 -3.56
CA SER A 104 16.27 17.27 -2.44
C SER A 104 17.02 16.77 -1.21
#